data_AF-A0A1V5GNH2-F1
#
_entry.id   AF-A0A1V5GNH2-F1
#
_cell.length_a   1.000
_cell.length_b   1.000
_cell.length_c   1.000
_cell.angle_alpha   90.00
_cell.angle_beta   90.00
_cell.angle_gamma   90.00
#
_symmetry.space_group_name_H-M   'P 1'
#
loop_
_entity.id
_entity.type
_entity.pdbx_description
1 polymer ?
#
loop_
_entity_poly.entity_id
_entity_poly.type
_entity_poly.pdbx_seq_one_letter_code
_entity_poly.pdbx_strand_id
1 'polypeptide(L)'
;MTDFLTMNIFKSITPLHIIWAMFMVIMVSHLFPNKLRSMALLKSKERSYVPVENYSEFDLLRYVQKQNQKAWTVMLVWLIMNGIWALVYLIGIIGEAELFLLTGFYFLCDYICILFFCPFRSKIMKNKCCVNCRIYDWGHFMMFTPMLFIKNFFSWSLFFTSVIVLIRWEILYAKHPERFWDGSNKILQCANCRDKTCKFKH
;
A
#
# COMPACT_ATOMS: atom_id res chain seq x y z
N MET A 1 -0.93 -29.71 12.98
CA MET A 1 -0.73 -28.41 12.29
C MET A 1 -1.13 -27.22 13.17
N THR A 2 -1.45 -27.44 14.45
CA THR A 2 -1.79 -26.43 15.46
C THR A 2 -0.57 -25.88 16.21
N ASP A 3 0.59 -26.54 16.15
CA ASP A 3 1.79 -26.15 16.90
C ASP A 3 2.65 -25.08 16.23
N PHE A 4 2.43 -24.74 14.95
CA PHE A 4 3.27 -23.75 14.26
C PHE A 4 2.94 -22.30 14.68
N LEU A 5 1.73 -22.08 15.21
CA LEU A 5 1.20 -20.74 15.54
C LEU A 5 1.23 -20.44 17.05
N THR A 6 1.58 -21.43 17.89
CA THR A 6 1.56 -21.35 19.37
C THR A 6 2.96 -21.52 19.99
N MET A 7 4.04 -21.37 19.22
CA MET A 7 5.39 -21.48 19.77
C MET A 7 5.75 -20.26 20.62
N ASN A 8 6.27 -20.52 21.82
CA ASN A 8 6.88 -19.52 22.70
C ASN A 8 7.90 -18.68 21.90
N ILE A 9 7.64 -17.38 21.82
CA ILE A 9 8.37 -16.34 21.06
C ILE A 9 9.90 -16.38 21.26
N PHE A 10 10.39 -17.00 22.33
CA PHE A 10 11.77 -16.91 22.78
C PHE A 10 12.59 -18.22 22.73
N LYS A 11 12.03 -19.37 22.33
CA LYS A 11 12.76 -20.65 22.41
C LYS A 11 13.53 -21.06 21.16
N SER A 12 13.08 -20.68 19.96
CA SER A 12 13.79 -21.00 18.72
C SER A 12 13.42 -20.04 17.59
N ILE A 13 14.39 -19.69 16.74
CA ILE A 13 14.14 -18.92 15.52
C ILE A 13 13.46 -19.86 14.52
N THR A 14 12.23 -19.53 14.15
CA THR A 14 11.46 -20.26 13.13
C THR A 14 11.39 -19.47 11.82
N PRO A 15 11.05 -20.09 10.68
CA PRO A 15 10.82 -19.37 9.43
C PRO A 15 9.79 -18.22 9.55
N LEU A 16 8.81 -18.36 10.44
CA LEU A 16 7.83 -17.31 10.74
C LEU A 16 8.50 -16.04 11.30
N HIS A 17 9.49 -16.18 12.19
CA HIS A 17 10.24 -15.04 12.73
C HIS A 17 11.01 -14.30 11.63
N ILE A 18 11.60 -15.04 10.69
CA ILE A 18 12.34 -14.48 9.57
C ILE A 18 11.41 -13.71 8.64
N ILE A 19 10.27 -14.32 8.25
CA ILE A 19 9.27 -13.69 7.39
C ILE A 19 8.69 -12.45 8.05
N TRP A 20 8.34 -12.55 9.34
CA TRP A 20 7.85 -11.43 10.12
C TRP A 20 8.86 -10.28 10.17
N ALA A 21 10.11 -10.57 10.52
CA ALA A 21 11.17 -9.56 10.61
C ALA A 21 11.41 -8.89 9.25
N MET A 22 11.42 -9.66 8.17
CA MET A 22 11.56 -9.14 6.81
C MET A 22 10.45 -8.14 6.48
N PHE A 23 9.19 -8.50 6.70
CA PHE A 23 8.07 -7.59 6.43
C PHE A 23 8.06 -6.36 7.34
N MET A 24 8.42 -6.52 8.62
CA MET A 24 8.58 -5.40 9.55
C MET A 24 9.66 -4.43 9.06
N VAL A 25 10.83 -4.92 8.66
CA VAL A 25 11.91 -4.09 8.11
C VAL A 25 11.46 -3.37 6.83
N ILE A 26 10.74 -4.06 5.93
CA ILE A 26 10.19 -3.45 4.72
C ILE A 26 9.25 -2.30 5.09
N MET A 27 8.23 -2.53 5.93
CA MET A 27 7.27 -1.48 6.31
C MET A 27 7.91 -0.33 7.06
N VAL A 28 8.75 -0.62 8.05
CA VAL A 28 9.46 0.40 8.84
C VAL A 28 10.37 1.24 7.94
N SER A 29 11.02 0.63 6.95
CA SER A 29 11.85 1.39 6.03
C SER A 29 11.07 2.29 5.05
N HIS A 30 9.74 2.14 4.89
CA HIS A 30 8.89 3.13 4.17
C HIS A 30 8.72 4.41 4.99
N LEU A 31 8.80 4.29 6.32
CA LEU A 31 8.79 5.41 7.25
C LEU A 31 10.10 6.23 7.12
N PHE A 32 11.22 5.63 6.75
CA PHE A 32 12.49 6.36 6.69
C PHE A 32 12.84 6.86 5.26
N PRO A 33 13.56 8.00 5.14
CA PRO A 33 13.86 8.61 3.85
C PRO A 33 15.00 7.90 3.10
N ASN A 34 14.74 6.76 2.44
CA ASN A 34 15.75 6.03 1.66
C ASN A 34 15.77 6.41 0.17
N LYS A 35 16.97 6.69 -0.39
CA LYS A 35 17.13 7.21 -1.77
C LYS A 35 16.92 6.15 -2.86
N LEU A 36 17.07 4.86 -2.54
CA LEU A 36 17.02 3.74 -3.48
C LEU A 36 15.59 3.21 -3.75
N ARG A 37 14.58 4.08 -3.69
CA ARG A 37 13.16 3.68 -3.79
C ARG A 37 12.51 4.19 -5.07
N SER A 38 11.41 3.55 -5.47
CA SER A 38 10.62 3.94 -6.65
C SER A 38 10.19 5.40 -6.59
N MET A 39 9.99 6.03 -7.75
CA MET A 39 9.49 7.41 -7.79
C MET A 39 8.10 7.52 -7.15
N ALA A 40 7.32 6.45 -7.24
CA ALA A 40 6.01 6.32 -6.62
C ALA A 40 6.04 6.50 -5.10
N LEU A 41 7.06 6.03 -4.39
CA LEU A 41 7.20 6.31 -2.95
C LEU A 41 7.89 7.66 -2.70
N LEU A 42 8.90 8.00 -3.52
CA LEU A 42 9.68 9.23 -3.35
C LEU A 42 8.84 10.49 -3.46
N LYS A 43 7.72 10.48 -4.19
CA LYS A 43 6.79 11.62 -4.26
C LYS A 43 6.28 12.10 -2.90
N SER A 44 6.21 11.22 -1.90
CA SER A 44 5.82 11.62 -0.54
C SER A 44 6.89 12.42 0.20
N LYS A 45 8.14 12.39 -0.30
CA LYS A 45 9.30 12.99 0.35
C LYS A 45 9.59 14.36 -0.24
N GLU A 46 9.80 15.32 0.64
CA GLU A 46 10.09 16.73 0.31
C GLU A 46 11.27 16.90 -0.65
N ARG A 47 12.38 16.18 -0.42
CA ARG A 47 13.59 16.22 -1.26
C ARG A 47 13.36 15.83 -2.73
N SER A 48 12.23 15.25 -3.07
CA SER A 48 11.85 14.80 -4.42
C SER A 48 10.72 15.66 -5.00
N TYR A 49 10.36 16.74 -4.34
CA TYR A 49 9.42 17.71 -4.88
C TYR A 49 10.17 18.75 -5.70
N VAL A 50 9.77 18.91 -6.97
CA VAL A 50 10.26 19.97 -7.85
C VAL A 50 9.05 20.73 -8.37
N PRO A 51 8.81 21.97 -7.94
CA PRO A 51 7.59 22.69 -8.28
C PRO A 51 7.47 22.99 -9.77
N VAL A 52 6.25 22.96 -10.28
CA VAL A 52 5.87 23.56 -11.56
C VAL A 52 5.58 25.03 -11.34
N GLU A 53 6.08 25.90 -12.20
CA GLU A 53 5.84 27.34 -12.07
C GLU A 53 4.40 27.67 -12.47
N ASN A 54 3.76 28.59 -11.72
CA ASN A 54 2.42 29.13 -12.00
C ASN A 54 1.32 28.06 -12.18
N TYR A 55 1.40 26.93 -11.46
CA TYR A 55 0.29 25.99 -11.44
C TYR A 55 -0.94 26.60 -10.75
N SER A 56 -2.13 26.24 -11.22
CA SER A 56 -3.39 26.67 -10.64
C SER A 56 -3.68 25.94 -9.33
N GLU A 57 -3.76 26.67 -8.21
CA GLU A 57 -4.16 26.12 -6.92
C GLU A 57 -5.59 25.53 -6.98
N PHE A 58 -6.48 26.17 -7.75
CA PHE A 58 -7.83 25.66 -7.97
C PHE A 58 -7.83 24.25 -8.60
N ASP A 59 -6.94 24.02 -9.58
CA ASP A 59 -6.82 22.71 -10.23
C ASP A 59 -6.21 21.66 -9.29
N LEU A 60 -5.28 22.07 -8.41
CA LEU A 60 -4.74 21.21 -7.36
C LEU A 60 -5.86 20.77 -6.40
N LEU A 61 -6.67 21.69 -5.88
CA LEU A 61 -7.78 21.38 -4.98
C LEU A 61 -8.81 20.46 -5.64
N ARG A 62 -9.15 20.74 -6.90
CA ARG A 62 -10.05 19.90 -7.70
C ARG A 62 -9.48 18.49 -7.91
N TYR A 63 -8.18 18.39 -8.17
CA TYR A 63 -7.49 17.10 -8.28
C TYR A 63 -7.56 16.32 -6.96
N VAL A 64 -7.23 16.97 -5.83
CA VAL A 64 -7.25 16.37 -4.49
C VAL A 64 -8.65 15.85 -4.15
N GLN A 65 -9.70 16.66 -4.35
CA GLN A 65 -11.08 16.25 -4.07
C GLN A 65 -11.46 14.99 -4.88
N LYS A 66 -11.12 14.96 -6.17
CA LYS A 66 -11.42 13.83 -7.05
C LYS A 66 -10.65 12.57 -6.66
N GLN A 67 -9.37 12.70 -6.30
CA GLN A 67 -8.56 11.56 -5.83
C GLN A 67 -8.99 11.09 -4.44
N ASN A 68 -9.51 12.00 -3.61
CA ASN A 68 -10.09 11.69 -2.31
C ASN A 68 -11.30 10.78 -2.42
N GLN A 69 -12.28 11.19 -3.23
CA GLN A 69 -13.47 10.39 -3.51
C GLN A 69 -13.11 9.01 -4.05
N LYS A 70 -12.20 8.94 -5.03
CA LYS A 70 -11.78 7.68 -5.64
C LYS A 70 -11.11 6.73 -4.66
N ALA A 71 -10.22 7.22 -3.79
CA ALA A 71 -9.60 6.29 -2.83
C ALA A 71 -10.56 5.86 -1.73
N TRP A 72 -11.54 6.69 -1.34
CA TRP A 72 -12.63 6.23 -0.47
C TRP A 72 -13.41 5.11 -1.12
N THR A 73 -13.68 5.18 -2.43
CA THR A 73 -14.26 4.06 -3.18
C THR A 73 -13.36 2.83 -3.13
N VAL A 74 -12.05 2.97 -3.32
CA VAL A 74 -11.11 1.83 -3.21
C VAL A 74 -11.12 1.23 -1.81
N MET A 75 -11.07 2.06 -0.76
CA MET A 75 -11.13 1.62 0.63
C MET A 75 -12.41 0.85 0.91
N LEU A 76 -13.56 1.38 0.47
CA LEU A 76 -14.86 0.72 0.66
C LEU A 76 -14.91 -0.64 -0.06
N VAL A 77 -14.48 -0.71 -1.33
CA VAL A 77 -14.42 -1.97 -2.08
C VAL A 77 -13.51 -2.97 -1.37
N TRP A 78 -12.35 -2.51 -0.88
CA TRP A 78 -11.40 -3.36 -0.18
C TRP A 78 -11.96 -3.92 1.14
N LEU A 79 -12.60 -3.07 1.93
CA LEU A 79 -13.22 -3.45 3.20
C LEU A 79 -14.42 -4.38 2.99
N ILE A 80 -15.25 -4.17 1.96
CA ILE A 80 -16.35 -5.08 1.62
C ILE A 80 -15.79 -6.45 1.25
N MET A 81 -14.78 -6.50 0.39
CA MET A 81 -14.17 -7.76 -0.02
C MET A 81 -13.57 -8.52 1.17
N ASN A 82 -12.86 -7.83 2.07
CA ASN A 82 -12.31 -8.45 3.27
C ASN A 82 -13.40 -8.78 4.31
N GLY A 83 -14.51 -8.03 4.33
CA GLY A 83 -15.68 -8.34 5.14
C GLY A 83 -16.32 -9.67 4.76
N ILE A 84 -16.30 -10.04 3.48
CA ILE A 84 -16.74 -11.36 3.01
C ILE A 84 -15.83 -12.46 3.57
N TRP A 85 -14.51 -12.30 3.46
CA TRP A 85 -13.54 -13.26 4.03
C TRP A 85 -13.66 -13.36 5.56
N ALA A 86 -13.86 -12.23 6.23
CA ALA A 86 -14.12 -12.18 7.65
C ALA A 86 -15.37 -12.97 8.03
N LEU A 87 -16.48 -12.79 7.30
CA LEU A 87 -17.71 -13.52 7.54
C LEU A 87 -17.51 -15.02 7.36
N VAL A 88 -16.84 -15.44 6.27
CA VAL A 88 -16.54 -16.85 5.97
C VAL A 88 -15.67 -17.49 7.06
N TYR A 89 -14.72 -16.73 7.63
CA TYR A 89 -13.92 -17.16 8.79
C TYR A 89 -14.77 -17.26 10.07
N LEU A 90 -15.61 -16.27 10.36
CA LEU A 90 -16.42 -16.24 11.57
C LEU A 90 -17.48 -17.35 11.64
N ILE A 91 -17.99 -17.80 10.49
CA ILE A 91 -18.90 -18.95 10.40
C ILE A 91 -18.15 -20.30 10.37
N GLY A 92 -16.82 -20.29 10.41
CA GLY A 92 -15.98 -21.48 10.54
C GLY A 92 -15.73 -22.26 9.24
N ILE A 93 -16.01 -21.69 8.06
CA ILE A 93 -15.72 -22.36 6.78
C ILE A 93 -14.22 -22.39 6.49
N ILE A 94 -13.49 -21.35 6.89
CA ILE A 94 -12.04 -21.25 6.77
C ILE A 94 -11.40 -21.03 8.14
N GLY A 95 -10.16 -21.49 8.32
CA GLY A 95 -9.38 -21.29 9.53
C GLY A 95 -8.27 -20.24 9.37
N GLU A 96 -7.34 -20.25 10.31
CA GLU A 96 -6.21 -19.31 10.36
C GLU A 96 -5.20 -19.56 9.22
N ALA A 97 -5.04 -20.81 8.80
CA ALA A 97 -4.12 -21.19 7.73
C ALA A 97 -4.57 -20.59 6.39
N GLU A 98 -5.87 -20.60 6.10
CA GLU A 98 -6.46 -20.03 4.90
C GLU A 98 -6.32 -18.50 4.88
N LEU A 99 -6.52 -17.82 6.03
CA LEU A 99 -6.27 -16.38 6.15
C LEU A 99 -4.79 -16.01 5.95
N PHE A 100 -3.88 -16.88 6.38
CA PHE A 100 -2.45 -16.74 6.13
C PHE A 100 -2.13 -16.90 4.64
N LEU A 101 -2.69 -17.91 3.98
CA LEU A 101 -2.55 -18.08 2.53
C LEU A 101 -3.16 -16.90 1.76
N LEU A 102 -4.30 -16.36 2.20
CA LEU A 102 -4.94 -15.18 1.62
C LEU A 102 -4.03 -13.94 1.68
N THR A 103 -3.29 -13.77 2.79
CA THR A 103 -2.28 -12.70 2.91
C THR A 103 -1.15 -12.89 1.89
N GLY A 104 -0.67 -14.11 1.71
CA GLY A 104 0.33 -14.44 0.68
C GLY A 104 -0.19 -14.20 -0.75
N PHE A 105 -1.47 -14.52 -1.00
CA PHE A 105 -2.13 -14.22 -2.26
C PHE A 105 -2.22 -12.72 -2.52
N TYR A 106 -2.62 -11.91 -1.51
CA TYR A 106 -2.64 -10.46 -1.63
C TYR A 106 -1.27 -9.87 -1.89
N PHE A 107 -0.21 -10.36 -1.24
CA PHE A 107 1.16 -9.97 -1.53
C PHE A 107 1.51 -10.20 -3.01
N LEU A 108 1.25 -11.40 -3.54
CA LEU A 108 1.52 -11.72 -4.94
C LEU A 108 0.72 -10.81 -5.89
N CYS A 109 -0.57 -10.61 -5.61
CA CYS A 109 -1.42 -9.72 -6.39
C CYS A 109 -0.92 -8.27 -6.41
N ASP A 110 -0.43 -7.75 -5.28
CA ASP A 110 0.11 -6.39 -5.20
C ASP A 110 1.35 -6.22 -6.09
N TYR A 111 2.28 -7.18 -6.05
CA TYR A 111 3.44 -7.20 -6.94
C TYR A 111 3.03 -7.25 -8.43
N ILE A 112 2.08 -8.12 -8.79
CA ILE A 112 1.54 -8.18 -10.15
C ILE A 112 0.89 -6.84 -10.54
N CYS A 113 0.17 -6.21 -9.62
CA CYS A 113 -0.48 -4.93 -9.84
C CYS A 113 0.52 -3.81 -10.15
N ILE A 114 1.63 -3.77 -9.41
CA ILE A 114 2.67 -2.74 -9.56
C ILE A 114 3.50 -2.95 -10.84
N LEU A 115 3.81 -4.21 -11.17
CA LEU A 115 4.69 -4.54 -12.30
C LEU A 115 3.96 -4.62 -13.65
N PHE A 116 2.75 -5.16 -13.68
CA PHE A 116 2.04 -5.47 -14.92
C PHE A 116 0.73 -4.68 -15.06
N PHE A 117 -0.25 -4.93 -14.17
CA PHE A 117 -1.59 -4.35 -14.31
C PHE A 117 -2.32 -4.23 -12.97
N CYS A 118 -2.63 -3.00 -12.56
CA CYS A 118 -3.44 -2.73 -11.38
C CYS A 118 -4.91 -2.42 -11.76
N PRO A 119 -5.89 -3.22 -11.28
CA PRO A 119 -7.31 -2.97 -11.54
C PRO A 119 -7.80 -1.70 -10.85
N PHE A 120 -7.36 -1.41 -9.61
CA PHE A 120 -7.72 -0.19 -8.89
C PHE A 120 -7.25 1.05 -9.64
N ARG A 121 -6.03 1.01 -10.19
CA ARG A 121 -5.49 2.10 -11.03
C ARG A 121 -6.34 2.31 -12.28
N SER A 122 -6.66 1.23 -12.99
CA SER A 122 -7.33 1.28 -14.30
C SER A 122 -8.80 1.68 -14.19
N LYS A 123 -9.55 1.06 -13.26
CA LYS A 123 -11.00 1.18 -13.18
C LYS A 123 -11.47 2.32 -12.26
N ILE A 124 -10.82 2.51 -11.10
CA ILE A 124 -11.28 3.45 -10.07
C ILE A 124 -10.46 4.74 -10.09
N MET A 125 -9.15 4.63 -9.86
CA MET A 125 -8.26 5.79 -9.75
C MET A 125 -8.09 6.52 -11.08
N LYS A 126 -8.15 5.81 -12.20
CA LYS A 126 -8.01 6.33 -13.58
C LYS A 126 -6.73 7.18 -13.77
N ASN A 127 -5.62 6.72 -13.17
CA ASN A 127 -4.32 7.41 -13.24
C ASN A 127 -3.45 6.83 -14.38
N LYS A 128 -2.61 7.68 -14.99
CA LYS A 128 -1.74 7.30 -16.12
C LYS A 128 -0.65 6.28 -15.74
N CYS A 129 -0.23 6.23 -14.49
CA CYS A 129 0.80 5.32 -13.98
C CYS A 129 0.65 5.09 -12.47
N CYS A 130 1.34 4.08 -11.94
CA CYS A 130 1.39 3.83 -10.49
C CYS A 130 2.14 4.96 -9.75
N VAL A 131 3.10 5.62 -10.41
CA VAL A 131 3.83 6.78 -9.88
C VAL A 131 2.86 7.90 -9.46
N ASN A 132 1.84 8.19 -10.28
CA ASN A 132 0.83 9.22 -9.99
C ASN A 132 -0.36 8.69 -9.16
N CYS A 133 -0.31 7.44 -8.70
CA CYS A 133 -1.43 6.83 -7.99
C CYS A 133 -1.43 7.21 -6.50
N ARG A 134 -2.50 7.85 -6.00
CA ARG A 134 -2.63 8.25 -4.58
C ARG A 134 -2.45 7.06 -3.62
N ILE A 135 -3.01 5.91 -3.95
CA ILE A 135 -3.05 4.72 -3.08
C ILE A 135 -1.82 3.81 -3.19
N TYR A 136 -0.71 4.29 -3.74
CA TYR A 136 0.46 3.45 -3.98
C TYR A 136 0.98 2.76 -2.71
N ASP A 137 1.03 3.48 -1.58
CA ASP A 137 1.56 2.94 -0.32
C ASP A 137 0.49 2.22 0.53
N TRP A 138 -0.72 2.03 -0.01
CA TRP A 138 -1.78 1.27 0.66
C TRP A 138 -1.55 -0.25 0.61
N GLY A 139 -0.63 -0.72 -0.25
CA GLY A 139 -0.39 -2.14 -0.49
C GLY A 139 -0.12 -2.94 0.77
N HIS A 140 0.67 -2.41 1.72
CA HIS A 140 0.93 -3.10 2.99
C HIS A 140 -0.33 -3.27 3.85
N PHE A 141 -1.16 -2.22 3.96
CA PHE A 141 -2.41 -2.29 4.70
C PHE A 141 -3.37 -3.31 4.07
N MET A 142 -3.50 -3.25 2.75
CA MET A 142 -4.32 -4.20 2.01
C MET A 142 -3.84 -5.63 2.24
N MET A 143 -2.56 -5.88 1.99
CA MET A 143 -1.93 -7.18 2.16
C MET A 143 -2.17 -7.79 3.55
N PHE A 144 -1.98 -7.02 4.62
CA PHE A 144 -2.11 -7.53 6.00
C PHE A 144 -3.52 -7.45 6.58
N THR A 145 -4.53 -7.00 5.84
CA THR A 145 -5.92 -6.93 6.35
C THR A 145 -6.43 -8.26 6.92
N PRO A 146 -6.19 -9.44 6.28
CA PRO A 146 -6.65 -10.72 6.83
C PRO A 146 -6.02 -11.08 8.19
N MET A 147 -4.83 -10.55 8.50
CA MET A 147 -4.11 -10.84 9.75
C MET A 147 -4.81 -10.28 10.99
N LEU A 148 -5.76 -9.34 10.83
CA LEU A 148 -6.54 -8.80 11.93
C LEU A 148 -7.30 -9.91 12.70
N PHE A 149 -7.74 -10.95 12.00
CA PHE A 149 -8.56 -12.03 12.58
C PHE A 149 -7.73 -13.11 13.28
N ILE A 150 -6.44 -13.21 12.99
CA ILE A 150 -5.55 -14.20 13.61
C ILE A 150 -4.97 -13.61 14.90
N LYS A 151 -5.41 -14.13 16.05
CA LYS A 151 -5.07 -13.58 17.37
C LYS A 151 -3.69 -14.04 17.86
N ASN A 152 -2.64 -13.56 17.20
CA ASN A 152 -1.27 -13.77 17.64
C ASN A 152 -0.42 -12.50 17.48
N PHE A 153 0.73 -12.47 18.17
CA PHE A 153 1.64 -11.33 18.16
C PHE A 153 2.15 -10.97 16.75
N PHE A 154 2.55 -11.96 15.96
CA PHE A 154 3.12 -11.74 14.62
C PHE A 154 2.08 -11.11 13.67
N SER A 155 0.87 -11.64 13.65
CA SER A 155 -0.24 -11.17 12.82
C SER A 155 -0.66 -9.76 13.20
N TRP A 156 -0.90 -9.48 14.49
CA TRP A 156 -1.32 -8.16 14.94
C TRP A 156 -0.23 -7.11 14.77
N SER A 157 1.02 -7.41 15.10
CA SER A 157 2.13 -6.46 14.91
C SER A 157 2.30 -6.08 13.43
N LEU A 158 2.16 -7.02 12.49
CA LEU A 158 2.19 -6.73 11.06
C LEU A 158 1.01 -5.85 10.64
N PHE A 159 -0.21 -6.20 11.05
CA PHE A 159 -1.41 -5.42 10.73
C PHE A 159 -1.30 -3.98 11.25
N PHE A 160 -1.01 -3.78 12.55
CA PHE A 160 -0.94 -2.44 13.12
C PHE A 160 0.22 -1.62 12.56
N THR A 161 1.37 -2.24 12.25
CA THR A 161 2.47 -1.55 11.58
C THR A 161 2.05 -1.06 10.19
N SER A 162 1.29 -1.87 9.44
CA SER A 162 0.79 -1.46 8.12
C SER A 162 -0.21 -0.30 8.21
N VAL A 163 -1.05 -0.27 9.26
CA VAL A 163 -1.94 0.85 9.56
C VAL A 163 -1.14 2.12 9.87
N ILE A 164 -0.03 2.02 10.63
CA ILE A 164 0.85 3.17 10.89
C ILE A 164 1.44 3.73 9.59
N VAL A 165 1.89 2.86 8.68
CA VAL A 165 2.39 3.27 7.35
C VAL A 165 1.30 3.98 6.56
N LEU A 166 0.09 3.43 6.52
CA LEU A 166 -1.07 4.02 5.86
C LEU A 166 -1.42 5.41 6.44
N ILE A 167 -1.56 5.53 7.75
CA ILE A 167 -1.90 6.78 8.43
C ILE A 167 -0.85 7.85 8.11
N ARG A 168 0.43 7.48 8.19
CA ARG A 168 1.52 8.41 7.86
C ARG A 168 1.41 8.88 6.41
N TRP A 169 1.17 7.97 5.47
CA TRP A 169 0.99 8.31 4.06
C TRP A 169 -0.16 9.30 3.86
N GLU A 170 -1.30 9.06 4.51
CA GLU A 170 -2.47 9.94 4.45
C GLU A 170 -2.20 11.32 5.07
N ILE A 171 -1.46 11.39 6.19
CA ILE A 171 -1.03 12.65 6.79
C ILE A 171 -0.12 13.42 5.82
N LEU A 172 0.83 12.76 5.16
CA LEU A 172 1.71 13.39 4.19
C LEU A 172 0.94 13.90 2.97
N TYR A 173 -0.04 13.13 2.50
CA TYR A 173 -0.92 13.54 1.40
C TYR A 173 -1.78 14.75 1.78
N ALA A 174 -2.33 14.77 2.99
CA ALA A 174 -3.14 15.87 3.48
C ALA A 174 -2.33 17.16 3.71
N LYS A 175 -1.09 17.04 4.23
CA LYS A 175 -0.21 18.18 4.48
C LYS A 175 0.43 18.75 3.21
N HIS A 176 0.75 17.88 2.25
CA HIS A 176 1.52 18.25 1.06
C HIS A 176 0.94 17.64 -0.22
N PRO A 177 -0.32 17.95 -0.58
CA PRO A 177 -0.97 17.38 -1.76
C PRO A 177 -0.26 17.73 -3.09
N GLU A 178 0.44 18.86 -3.15
CA GLU A 178 1.23 19.32 -4.30
C GLU A 178 2.32 18.33 -4.72
N ARG A 179 2.82 17.53 -3.77
CA ARG A 179 3.88 16.56 -4.08
C ARG A 179 3.36 15.36 -4.88
N PHE A 180 2.04 15.13 -4.88
CA PHE A 180 1.39 13.94 -5.44
C PHE A 180 0.74 14.16 -6.80
N TRP A 181 0.76 15.39 -7.33
CA TRP A 181 0.12 15.74 -8.60
C TRP A 181 1.14 16.18 -9.66
N ASP A 182 1.04 15.60 -10.86
CA ASP A 182 1.90 15.91 -12.00
C ASP A 182 1.78 17.34 -12.53
N GLY A 183 0.66 18.02 -12.23
CA GLY A 183 0.48 19.44 -12.54
C GLY A 183 1.28 20.39 -11.63
N SER A 184 1.73 19.93 -10.46
CA SER A 184 2.47 20.76 -9.48
C SER A 184 3.87 20.22 -9.15
N ASN A 185 4.17 18.96 -9.50
CA ASN A 185 5.47 18.33 -9.31
C ASN A 185 6.07 17.83 -10.64
N LYS A 186 7.16 18.45 -11.11
CA LYS A 186 7.85 18.11 -12.36
C LYS A 186 8.37 16.66 -12.38
N ILE A 187 8.72 16.08 -11.24
CA ILE A 187 9.25 14.70 -11.17
C ILE A 187 8.19 13.66 -11.60
N LEU A 188 6.92 13.96 -11.40
CA LEU A 188 5.81 13.06 -11.74
C LEU A 188 5.40 13.11 -13.22
N GLN A 189 5.97 14.03 -13.99
CA GLN A 189 5.70 14.17 -15.42
C GLN A 189 6.49 13.13 -16.22
N CYS A 190 5.90 12.65 -17.31
CA CYS A 190 6.50 11.59 -18.15
C CYS A 190 7.91 11.94 -18.65
N ALA A 191 8.19 13.23 -18.89
CA ALA A 191 9.51 13.71 -19.32
C ALA A 191 10.64 13.38 -18.32
N ASN A 192 10.32 13.28 -17.03
CA ASN A 192 11.28 13.04 -15.95
C ASN A 192 11.18 11.60 -15.38
N CYS A 193 10.44 10.71 -16.04
CA CYS A 193 10.15 9.38 -15.51
C CYS A 193 11.37 8.46 -15.57
N ARG A 194 11.90 8.08 -14.41
CA ARG A 194 12.99 7.08 -14.27
C ARG A 194 12.47 5.64 -14.14
N ASP A 195 11.21 5.47 -13.74
CA ASP A 195 10.58 4.16 -13.56
C ASP A 195 10.11 3.62 -14.93
N LYS A 196 10.78 2.57 -15.44
CA LYS A 196 10.42 1.92 -16.72
C LYS A 196 9.12 1.11 -16.68
N THR A 197 8.47 0.99 -15.53
CA THR A 197 7.23 0.22 -15.33
C THR A 197 6.03 0.74 -16.15
N CYS A 198 6.12 1.94 -16.71
CA CYS A 198 5.09 2.50 -17.58
C CYS A 198 5.20 2.08 -19.06
N LYS A 199 6.31 1.47 -19.50
CA LYS A 199 6.57 1.18 -20.92
C LYS A 199 5.83 -0.05 -21.46
N PHE A 200 5.33 -0.94 -20.59
CA PHE A 200 4.66 -2.18 -20.99
C PHE A 200 3.18 -2.00 -21.37
N LYS A 201 2.74 -0.78 -21.70
CA LYS A 201 1.35 -0.50 -22.09
C LYS A 201 1.33 0.11 -23.50
N HIS A 202 1.39 -0.77 -24.48
CA HIS A 202 0.77 -0.56 -25.79
C HIS A 202 -0.59 -1.26 -25.80
#